data_AF-A0A6B2V3V0-F1
#
_entry.id   AF-A0A6B2V3V0-F1
#
_cell.length_a   1.000
_cell.length_b   1.000
_cell.length_c   1.000
_cell.angle_alpha   90.00
_cell.angle_beta   90.00
_cell.angle_gamma   90.00
#
_symmetry.space_group_name_H-M   'P 1'
#
loop_
_entity.id
_entity.type
_entity.pdbx_description
1 polymer ?
#
loop_
_entity_poly.entity_id
_entity_poly.type
_entity_poly.pdbx_seq_one_letter_code
_entity_poly.pdbx_strand_id
1 'polypeptide(L)' 'MKGAGWDDVVLDADFIRAAESAEPSARARMLAARWRRERPEPQPWCSDEPPAGWFFGKARRRRWRR' A
#
# COMPACT_ATOMS: atom_id res chain seq x y z
N MET A 1 -18.84 -20.02 -20.33
CA MET A 1 -17.90 -18.96 -20.76
C MET A 1 -17.25 -18.40 -19.50
N LYS A 2 -15.97 -18.71 -19.27
CA LYS A 2 -15.18 -18.21 -18.13
C LYS A 2 -14.11 -17.27 -18.70
N GLY A 3 -13.92 -16.12 -18.05
CA GLY A 3 -12.66 -15.38 -18.07
C GLY A 3 -12.52 -14.26 -19.11
N ALA A 4 -13.44 -13.31 -19.16
CA ALA A 4 -13.19 -12.02 -19.82
C ALA A 4 -13.51 -10.85 -18.88
N GLY A 5 -13.13 -10.99 -17.60
CA GLY A 5 -13.38 -9.95 -16.61
C GLY A 5 -12.29 -8.88 -16.57
N TRP A 6 -11.03 -9.32 -16.68
CA TRP A 6 -9.85 -8.49 -16.39
C TRP A 6 -8.65 -8.78 -17.27
N ASP A 7 -8.57 -9.96 -17.90
CA ASP A 7 -7.40 -10.38 -18.69
C ASP A 7 -7.20 -9.54 -19.97
N ASP A 8 -8.27 -8.93 -20.49
CA ASP A 8 -8.25 -8.07 -21.69
C ASP A 8 -8.27 -6.56 -21.35
N VAL A 9 -8.24 -6.18 -20.07
CA VAL A 9 -8.30 -4.77 -19.66
C VAL A 9 -6.92 -4.13 -19.77
N VAL A 10 -6.79 -3.15 -20.66
CA VAL A 10 -5.57 -2.36 -20.83
C VAL A 10 -5.65 -1.11 -19.94
N LEU A 11 -4.80 -1.04 -18.91
CA LEU A 11 -4.71 0.07 -17.96
C LEU A 11 -3.75 1.17 -18.47
N ASP A 12 -4.06 1.74 -19.62
CA ASP A 12 -3.24 2.79 -20.23
C ASP A 12 -3.58 4.21 -19.71
N ALA A 13 -2.90 5.21 -20.27
CA ALA A 13 -3.08 6.60 -19.87
C ALA A 13 -4.50 7.12 -20.14
N ASP A 14 -5.16 6.65 -21.20
CA ASP A 14 -6.49 7.10 -21.57
C ASP A 14 -7.55 6.44 -20.68
N PHE A 15 -7.36 5.17 -20.30
CA PHE A 15 -8.14 4.49 -19.28
C PHE A 15 -8.12 5.25 -17.94
N ILE A 16 -6.92 5.66 -17.48
CA ILE A 16 -6.79 6.41 -16.22
C ILE A 16 -7.50 7.77 -16.31
N ARG A 17 -7.37 8.47 -17.44
CA ARG A 17 -8.00 9.79 -17.64
C ARG A 17 -9.52 9.71 -17.75
N ALA A 18 -10.06 8.59 -18.24
CA ALA A 18 -11.49 8.36 -18.36
C ALA A 18 -12.17 8.03 -17.02
N ALA A 19 -11.40 7.70 -15.98
CA ALA A 19 -11.97 7.38 -14.67
C ALA A 19 -12.66 8.61 -14.05
N GLU A 20 -13.96 8.48 -13.78
CA GLU A 20 -14.72 9.53 -13.10
C GLU A 20 -14.15 9.77 -11.68
N SER A 21 -13.92 11.04 -11.37
CA SER A 21 -13.47 11.46 -10.04
C SER A 21 -14.68 11.78 -9.17
N ALA A 22 -14.89 11.00 -8.11
CA ALA A 22 -15.91 11.31 -7.11
C ALA A 22 -15.38 12.36 -6.11
N GLU A 23 -16.27 13.24 -5.65
CA GLU A 23 -15.95 14.20 -4.59
C GLU A 23 -15.49 13.44 -3.33
N PRO A 24 -14.35 13.82 -2.72
CA PRO A 24 -13.88 13.15 -1.51
C PRO A 24 -14.94 13.23 -0.40
N SER A 25 -15.20 12.07 0.23
CA SER A 25 -16.08 12.02 1.40
C SER A 25 -15.68 13.06 2.45
N ALA A 26 -16.63 13.52 3.25
CA ALA A 26 -16.36 14.46 4.34
C ALA A 26 -15.19 13.99 5.22
N ARG A 27 -15.11 12.68 5.49
CA ARG A 27 -14.01 12.05 6.22
C ARG A 27 -12.66 12.17 5.50
N ALA A 28 -12.62 11.96 4.19
CA ALA A 28 -11.41 12.11 3.39
C ALA A 28 -10.89 13.55 3.43
N ARG A 29 -11.79 14.54 3.31
CA ARG A 29 -11.42 15.97 3.43
C ARG A 29 -10.91 16.32 4.83
N MET A 30 -11.54 15.80 5.88
CA MET A 30 -11.07 15.97 7.25
C MET A 30 -9.67 15.38 7.46
N LEU A 31 -9.42 14.16 6.97
CA LEU A 31 -8.11 13.51 7.07
C LEU A 31 -7.05 14.30 6.31
N ALA A 32 -7.35 14.76 5.10
CA ALA A 32 -6.45 15.60 4.31
C ALA A 32 -6.13 16.92 5.03
N ALA A 33 -7.11 17.57 5.65
CA ALA A 33 -6.90 18.77 6.45
C ALA A 33 -6.01 18.52 7.66
N ARG A 34 -6.20 17.38 8.34
CA ARG A 34 -5.34 16.95 9.44
C ARG A 34 -3.91 16.71 8.96
N TRP A 35 -3.70 15.97 7.88
CA TRP A 35 -2.36 15.68 7.34
C TRP A 35 -1.61 16.90 6.81
N ARG A 36 -2.31 17.94 6.35
CA ARG A 36 -1.65 19.21 6.02
C ARG A 36 -1.02 19.89 7.24
N ARG A 37 -1.57 19.66 8.44
CA ARG A 37 -1.10 20.23 9.71
C ARG A 37 -0.14 19.30 10.44
N GLU A 38 -0.45 18.00 10.42
CA GLU A 38 0.24 16.92 11.12
C GLU A 38 0.74 15.90 10.10
N ARG A 39 1.58 16.34 9.15
CA ARG A 39 2.14 15.40 8.18
C ARG A 39 3.01 14.40 8.94
N PRO A 40 2.86 13.08 8.70
CA PRO A 40 3.78 12.12 9.28
C PRO A 40 5.21 12.40 8.77
N GLU A 41 6.18 12.19 9.65
CA GLU A 41 7.59 12.24 9.26
C GLU A 41 7.82 11.20 8.14
N PRO A 42 8.54 11.55 7.06
CA PRO A 42 8.91 10.59 6.03
C PRO A 42 9.68 9.43 6.65
N GLN A 43 9.05 8.26 6.70
CA GLN A 43 9.73 7.01 6.98
C GLN A 43 10.28 6.43 5.68
N PRO A 44 11.42 5.73 5.72
CA PRO A 44 11.88 4.98 4.58
C PRO A 44 10.78 4.00 4.14
N TRP A 45 10.53 3.97 2.82
CA TRP A 45 9.59 3.05 2.14
C TRP A 45 9.79 1.57 2.50
N CYS A 46 11.00 1.23 2.93
CA CYS A 46 11.34 -0.01 3.58
C CYS A 46 11.59 0.35 5.04
N SER A 47 10.70 -0.08 5.93
CA SER A 47 10.99 -0.12 7.35
C SER A 47 12.34 -0.83 7.53
N ASP A 48 13.35 -0.12 8.03
CA ASP A 48 14.66 -0.72 8.38
C ASP A 48 14.47 -1.87 9.39
N GLU A 49 13.39 -1.79 10.16
CA GLU A 49 12.90 -2.83 11.04
C GLU A 49 12.01 -3.82 10.24
N PRO A 50 12.33 -5.13 10.20
CA PRO A 50 11.43 -6.10 9.59
C PRO A 50 10.07 -6.08 10.33
N PRO A 51 8.93 -6.01 9.60
CA PRO A 51 7.60 -5.72 10.17
C PRO A 51 7.05 -6.78 11.12
N ALA A 52 7.78 -7.89 11.26
CA ALA A 52 7.66 -8.82 12.35
C ALA A 52 8.98 -9.59 12.41
N GLY A 53 9.51 -9.87 13.60
CA GLY A 53 10.77 -10.61 13.82
C GLY A 53 10.79 -12.07 13.33
N TRP A 54 9.94 -12.44 12.37
CA TRP A 54 9.77 -13.79 11.83
C TRP A 54 10.31 -14.02 10.42
N PHE A 55 10.63 -13.00 9.64
CA PHE A 55 11.35 -13.20 8.38
C PHE A 55 12.86 -13.18 8.66
N PHE A 56 13.41 -14.37 8.92
CA PHE A 56 14.83 -14.65 9.18
C PHE A 56 15.40 -14.23 10.55
N GLY A 57 14.60 -14.31 11.62
CA GLY A 57 15.12 -14.20 12.97
C GLY A 57 16.29 -15.17 13.19
N LYS A 58 17.52 -14.65 13.35
CA LYS A 58 18.72 -15.44 13.67
C LYS A 58 18.51 -16.35 14.88
N ALA A 59 17.58 -15.97 15.77
CA ALA A 59 17.09 -16.77 16.89
C ALA A 59 16.54 -18.14 16.45
N ARG A 60 15.75 -18.22 15.37
CA ARG A 60 15.23 -19.50 14.87
C ARG A 60 16.34 -20.34 14.25
N ARG A 61 17.32 -19.75 13.53
CA ARG A 61 18.46 -20.49 12.94
C ARG A 61 19.38 -21.13 14.00
N ARG A 62 19.47 -20.54 15.21
CA ARG A 62 20.29 -21.07 16.32
C ARG A 62 19.70 -22.32 16.98
N ARG A 63 18.39 -22.54 16.88
CA ARG A 63 17.69 -23.70 17.47
C ARG A 63 17.83 -25.00 16.65
N TRP A 64 18.16 -24.90 15.37
CA TRP A 64 18.27 -26.06 14.46
C TRP A 64 19.71 -26.59 14.32
N ARG A 65 20.64 -26.10 15.15
CA ARG A 65 22.05 -26.52 15.18
C ARG A 65 22.45 -27.24 16.48
N ARG A 66 21.46 -27.77 17.22
CA ARG A 66 21.68 -28.58 18.41
C ARG A 66 21.13 -29.96 18.18
#